data_AF-A0A7J4JLM7-F1
#
_entry.id   AF-A0A7J4JLM7-F1
#
_cell.length_a   1.000
_cell.length_b   1.000
_cell.length_c   1.000
_cell.angle_alpha   90.00
_cell.angle_beta   90.00
_cell.angle_gamma   90.00
#
_symmetry.space_group_name_H-M   'P 1'
#
loop_
_entity.id
_entity.type
_entity.pdbx_description
1 polymer ?
#
loop_
_entity_poly.entity_id
_entity_poly.type
_entity_poly.pdbx_seq_one_letter_code
_entity_poly.pdbx_strand_id
1 'polypeptide(L)'
;MKATDTSGLTGFGTFTIRVGSSVGAVGSIISQRFIDFRSFQRSLPTLAFERNLILEALGMDEQTFSNSLISLNESYKRALFLPQAERDQQLSIILGQLADVSVPSKISDSFSFNAEFVPDVDVANPEYVNALSGEQALSNVDAKNAIALWQQEHVELSFSAKVKSAEFAEGPEPLFSIVKISLSPLTQDVSDYYLIISMPGTILASGGTYTSQELAPGVLGFTISAERDIVLAVDTTEFSEFKAFASPKLSELQFIEDICGDDICDAASGEDSSSCSLDCGRKIPGAAIFITILLSLLAAIVIFFIWRHYARDYKKRLFKSKRDHDSIMSFVEKGLVLKLPPESIKQKLRKAGWAEEQINYAIDEAIRVPEEKAGARESLGGKELSGEKPKKGLFSFGSKKKE
;
A
#
# COMPACT_ATOMS: atom_id res chain seq x y z
N MET A 1 -38.50 -23.94 2.87
CA MET A 1 -37.92 -23.45 1.60
C MET A 1 -36.46 -23.87 1.52
N LYS A 2 -35.96 -24.07 0.30
CA LYS A 2 -34.54 -24.33 0.01
C LYS A 2 -34.00 -23.13 -0.75
N ALA A 3 -33.02 -22.45 -0.17
CA ALA A 3 -32.27 -21.40 -0.85
C ALA A 3 -30.85 -21.91 -1.10
N THR A 4 -30.29 -21.57 -2.25
CA THR A 4 -28.91 -21.93 -2.63
C THR A 4 -28.17 -20.64 -2.92
N ASP A 5 -27.03 -20.43 -2.28
CA ASP A 5 -26.20 -19.26 -2.55
C ASP A 5 -25.40 -19.40 -3.86
N THR A 6 -24.67 -18.35 -4.21
CA THR A 6 -23.81 -18.27 -5.39
C THR A 6 -22.60 -19.23 -5.34
N SER A 7 -22.30 -19.79 -4.16
CA SER A 7 -21.22 -20.76 -3.94
C SER A 7 -21.72 -22.22 -3.96
N GLY A 8 -23.03 -22.43 -4.20
CA GLY A 8 -23.64 -23.75 -4.25
C GLY A 8 -24.03 -24.32 -2.88
N LEU A 9 -23.95 -23.52 -1.81
CA LEU A 9 -24.34 -23.92 -0.46
C LEU A 9 -25.85 -23.80 -0.30
N THR A 10 -26.49 -24.87 0.17
CA THR A 10 -27.94 -24.92 0.32
C THR A 10 -28.36 -24.77 1.78
N GLY A 11 -29.12 -23.73 2.09
CA GLY A 11 -29.79 -23.54 3.37
C GLY A 11 -31.23 -24.08 3.33
N PHE A 12 -31.65 -24.75 4.40
CA PHE A 12 -33.03 -25.21 4.59
C PHE A 12 -33.68 -24.43 5.73
N GLY A 13 -34.76 -23.73 5.43
CA GLY A 13 -35.62 -23.09 6.42
C GLY A 13 -36.96 -23.81 6.48
N THR A 14 -37.30 -24.39 7.63
CA THR A 14 -38.66 -24.80 7.97
C THR A 14 -39.34 -23.69 8.74
N PHE A 15 -40.50 -23.24 8.27
CA PHE A 15 -41.39 -22.38 9.04
C PHE A 15 -42.72 -23.10 9.23
N THR A 16 -43.33 -22.90 10.40
CA THR A 16 -44.61 -23.52 10.74
C THR A 16 -45.71 -22.50 10.48
N ILE A 17 -46.57 -22.75 9.50
CA ILE A 17 -47.79 -21.95 9.30
C ILE A 17 -48.84 -22.48 10.26
N ARG A 18 -49.15 -21.73 11.32
CA ARG A 18 -50.31 -22.00 12.18
C ARG A 18 -51.55 -21.45 11.51
N VAL A 19 -52.38 -22.33 10.96
CA VAL A 19 -53.70 -21.97 10.43
C VAL A 19 -54.69 -21.98 11.59
N GLY A 20 -55.10 -20.79 12.03
CA GLY A 20 -56.14 -20.58 13.04
C GLY A 20 -57.32 -19.79 12.47
N SER A 21 -58.38 -19.60 13.27
CA SER A 21 -59.46 -18.67 12.91
C SER A 21 -58.89 -17.25 12.71
N SER A 22 -59.40 -16.51 11.72
CA SER A 22 -59.06 -15.10 11.45
C SER A 22 -59.05 -14.27 12.74
N VAL A 23 -60.08 -14.44 13.58
CA VAL A 23 -60.21 -13.80 14.90
C VAL A 23 -58.97 -14.03 15.79
N GLY A 24 -58.62 -15.29 16.03
CA GLY A 24 -57.47 -15.65 16.88
C GLY A 24 -56.14 -15.16 16.31
N ALA A 25 -55.96 -15.23 14.99
CA ALA A 25 -54.76 -14.75 14.32
C ALA A 25 -54.59 -13.23 14.49
N VAL A 26 -55.61 -12.43 14.11
CA VAL A 26 -55.57 -10.97 14.26
C VAL A 26 -55.34 -10.55 15.71
N GLY A 27 -56.10 -11.15 16.65
CA GLY A 27 -55.96 -10.84 18.08
C GLY A 27 -54.56 -11.14 18.63
N SER A 28 -53.93 -12.23 18.19
CA SER A 28 -52.55 -12.57 18.59
C SER A 28 -51.53 -11.58 18.04
N ILE A 29 -51.68 -11.14 16.79
CA ILE A 29 -50.78 -10.15 16.16
C ILE A 29 -50.88 -8.80 16.88
N ILE A 30 -52.10 -8.32 17.15
CA ILE A 30 -52.32 -7.07 17.92
C ILE A 30 -51.65 -7.19 19.29
N SER A 31 -51.88 -8.29 19.99
CA SER A 31 -51.31 -8.52 21.32
C SER A 31 -49.78 -8.52 21.28
N GLN A 32 -49.19 -9.17 20.28
CA GLN A 32 -47.74 -9.19 20.08
C GLN A 32 -47.20 -7.78 19.80
N ARG A 33 -47.86 -6.99 18.94
CA ARG A 33 -47.46 -5.60 18.66
C ARG A 33 -47.47 -4.70 19.90
N PHE A 34 -48.42 -4.89 20.82
CA PHE A 34 -48.39 -4.19 22.12
C PHE A 34 -47.27 -4.68 23.05
N ILE A 35 -46.87 -5.94 22.95
CA ILE A 35 -45.71 -6.45 23.70
C ILE A 35 -44.44 -5.83 23.12
N ASP A 36 -44.27 -5.88 21.80
CA ASP A 36 -43.13 -5.31 21.08
C ASP A 36 -42.99 -3.82 21.37
N PHE A 37 -44.07 -3.04 21.25
CA PHE A 37 -44.05 -1.60 21.53
C PHE A 37 -43.64 -1.28 22.97
N ARG A 38 -44.18 -2.00 23.97
CA ARG A 38 -43.79 -1.77 25.37
C ARG A 38 -42.34 -2.16 25.64
N SER A 39 -41.85 -3.21 24.97
CA SER A 39 -40.46 -3.62 25.04
C SER A 39 -39.54 -2.57 24.40
N PHE A 40 -39.92 -2.06 23.23
CA PHE A 40 -39.27 -0.94 22.56
C PHE A 40 -39.19 0.31 23.44
N GLN A 41 -40.30 0.77 24.00
CA GLN A 41 -40.33 1.92 24.91
C GLN A 41 -39.36 1.76 26.09
N ARG A 42 -39.27 0.55 26.65
CA ARG A 42 -38.35 0.25 27.76
C ARG A 42 -36.88 0.18 27.32
N SER A 43 -36.62 -0.14 26.05
CA SER A 43 -35.28 -0.24 25.49
C SER A 43 -34.70 1.10 25.01
N LEU A 44 -35.53 2.14 24.91
CA LEU A 44 -35.06 3.46 24.50
C LEU A 44 -34.01 4.00 25.48
N PRO A 45 -32.93 4.61 24.99
CA PRO A 45 -31.89 5.18 25.82
C PRO A 45 -32.42 6.34 26.66
N THR A 46 -31.81 6.55 27.82
CA THR A 46 -32.15 7.65 28.74
C THR A 46 -31.66 9.00 28.24
N LEU A 47 -30.60 9.02 27.43
CA LEU A 47 -30.05 10.24 26.82
C LEU A 47 -31.02 10.76 25.76
N ALA A 48 -31.48 11.99 25.95
CA ALA A 48 -32.53 12.60 25.13
C ALA A 48 -32.15 12.69 23.64
N PHE A 49 -30.90 13.01 23.32
CA PHE A 49 -30.45 13.12 21.93
C PHE A 49 -30.49 11.76 21.23
N GLU A 50 -30.02 10.68 21.86
CA GLU A 50 -30.08 9.33 21.29
C GLU A 50 -31.53 8.89 21.09
N ARG A 51 -32.40 9.14 22.07
CA ARG A 51 -33.82 8.80 21.97
C ARG A 51 -34.49 9.53 20.82
N ASN A 52 -34.25 10.83 20.67
CA ASN A 52 -34.84 11.64 19.61
C ASN A 52 -34.37 11.15 18.23
N LEU A 53 -33.08 10.87 18.07
CA LEU A 53 -32.54 10.32 16.83
C LEU A 53 -33.13 8.96 16.47
N ILE A 54 -33.34 8.06 17.44
CA ILE A 54 -33.99 6.76 17.19
C ILE A 54 -35.41 6.97 16.66
N LEU A 55 -36.17 7.84 17.31
CA LEU A 55 -37.55 8.13 16.92
C LEU A 55 -37.61 8.77 15.52
N GLU A 56 -36.71 9.72 15.24
CA GLU A 56 -36.58 10.34 13.93
C GLU A 56 -36.18 9.34 12.84
N ALA A 57 -35.16 8.51 13.08
CA ALA A 57 -34.68 7.50 12.12
C ALA A 57 -35.76 6.47 11.77
N LEU A 58 -36.61 6.14 12.73
CA LEU A 58 -37.76 5.24 12.51
C LEU A 58 -38.96 5.95 11.88
N GLY A 59 -38.92 7.27 11.71
CA GLY A 59 -40.08 8.08 11.31
C GLY A 59 -41.24 7.96 12.30
N MET A 60 -40.92 7.66 13.57
CA MET A 60 -41.90 7.34 14.61
C MET A 60 -42.10 8.51 15.56
N ASP A 61 -43.34 8.96 15.68
CA ASP A 61 -43.81 9.65 16.88
C ASP A 61 -44.45 8.62 17.82
N GLU A 62 -43.94 8.51 19.04
CA GLU A 62 -44.38 7.53 20.04
C GLU A 62 -45.89 7.62 20.32
N GLN A 63 -46.43 8.84 20.31
CA GLN A 63 -47.85 9.08 20.53
C GLN A 63 -48.69 8.64 19.34
N THR A 64 -48.30 9.02 18.13
CA THR A 64 -48.96 8.60 16.88
C THR A 64 -48.98 7.08 16.75
N PHE A 65 -47.89 6.43 17.13
CA PHE A 65 -47.78 4.98 17.10
C PHE A 65 -48.73 4.30 18.11
N SER A 66 -48.69 4.74 19.36
CA SER A 66 -49.58 4.25 20.43
C SER A 66 -51.06 4.41 20.03
N ASN A 67 -51.42 5.57 19.48
CA ASN A 67 -52.77 5.86 19.01
C ASN A 67 -53.20 4.91 17.88
N SER A 68 -52.28 4.58 16.97
CA SER A 68 -52.53 3.66 15.84
C SER A 68 -52.84 2.24 16.35
N LEU A 69 -52.03 1.70 17.27
CA LEU A 69 -52.29 0.38 17.86
C LEU A 69 -53.58 0.35 18.68
N ILE A 70 -53.89 1.41 19.44
CA ILE A 70 -55.13 1.53 20.21
C ILE A 70 -56.33 1.53 19.25
N SER A 71 -56.28 2.32 18.18
CA SER A 71 -57.35 2.39 17.15
C SER A 71 -57.59 1.04 16.47
N LEU A 72 -56.51 0.31 16.15
CA LEU A 72 -56.61 -1.03 15.57
C LEU A 72 -57.20 -2.05 16.56
N ASN A 73 -56.83 -1.97 17.83
CA ASN A 73 -57.40 -2.84 18.87
C ASN A 73 -58.89 -2.58 19.09
N GLU A 74 -59.32 -1.32 19.11
CA GLU A 74 -60.74 -0.98 19.22
C GLU A 74 -61.53 -1.40 17.97
N SER A 75 -60.93 -1.29 16.78
CA SER A 75 -61.54 -1.79 15.54
C SER A 75 -61.67 -3.31 15.53
N TYR A 76 -60.65 -4.03 16.03
CA TYR A 76 -60.71 -5.47 16.24
C TYR A 76 -61.83 -5.87 17.22
N LYS A 77 -61.91 -5.22 18.39
CA LYS A 77 -62.96 -5.47 19.37
C LYS A 77 -64.36 -5.27 18.78
N ARG A 78 -64.57 -4.21 17.98
CA ARG A 78 -65.84 -3.99 17.28
C ARG A 78 -66.14 -5.08 16.26
N ALA A 79 -65.15 -5.53 15.50
CA ALA A 79 -65.31 -6.60 14.51
C ALA A 79 -65.78 -7.93 15.14
N LEU A 80 -65.44 -8.20 16.40
CA LEU A 80 -65.87 -9.42 17.10
C LEU A 80 -67.40 -9.54 17.24
N PHE A 81 -68.15 -8.44 17.15
CA PHE A 81 -69.61 -8.43 17.27
C PHE A 81 -70.34 -8.46 15.92
N LEU A 82 -69.62 -8.43 14.79
CA LEU A 82 -70.20 -8.43 13.45
C LEU A 82 -70.67 -9.83 13.02
N PRO A 83 -71.60 -9.92 12.04
CA PRO A 83 -71.88 -11.15 11.30
C PRO A 83 -70.62 -11.72 10.64
N GLN A 84 -70.56 -13.04 10.42
CA GLN A 84 -69.33 -13.71 9.96
C GLN A 84 -68.72 -13.10 8.68
N ALA A 85 -69.52 -12.85 7.64
CA ALA A 85 -69.03 -12.29 6.37
C ALA A 85 -68.41 -10.89 6.54
N GLU A 86 -69.08 -10.01 7.29
CA GLU A 86 -68.58 -8.66 7.58
C GLU A 86 -67.36 -8.68 8.50
N ARG A 87 -67.35 -9.57 9.49
CA ARG A 87 -66.21 -9.78 10.39
C ARG A 87 -64.96 -10.16 9.59
N ASP A 88 -65.05 -11.13 8.70
CA ASP A 88 -63.87 -11.59 7.94
C ASP A 88 -63.33 -10.48 7.03
N GLN A 89 -64.21 -9.68 6.42
CA GLN A 89 -63.80 -8.49 5.67
C GLN A 89 -63.09 -7.46 6.54
N GLN A 90 -63.65 -7.12 7.71
CA GLN A 90 -63.05 -6.15 8.64
C GLN A 90 -61.72 -6.65 9.19
N LEU A 91 -61.60 -7.94 9.53
CA LEU A 91 -60.35 -8.54 9.98
C LEU A 91 -59.27 -8.51 8.89
N SER A 92 -59.63 -8.67 7.61
CA SER A 92 -58.69 -8.51 6.51
C SER A 92 -58.18 -7.08 6.38
N ILE A 93 -59.03 -6.07 6.59
CA ILE A 93 -58.63 -4.65 6.58
C ILE A 93 -57.68 -4.37 7.75
N ILE A 94 -58.01 -4.84 8.95
CA ILE A 94 -57.18 -4.68 10.15
C ILE A 94 -55.82 -5.36 9.95
N LEU A 95 -55.79 -6.55 9.33
CA LEU A 95 -54.53 -7.23 9.00
C LEU A 95 -53.67 -6.42 8.02
N GLY A 96 -54.28 -5.81 7.00
CA GLY A 96 -53.56 -4.92 6.09
C GLY A 96 -52.94 -3.72 6.85
N GLN A 97 -53.73 -3.07 7.69
CA GLN A 97 -53.25 -1.94 8.50
C GLN A 97 -52.17 -2.36 9.52
N LEU A 98 -52.24 -3.57 10.08
CA LEU A 98 -51.22 -4.10 10.98
C LEU A 98 -49.91 -4.45 10.25
N ALA A 99 -49.97 -4.77 8.95
CA ALA A 99 -48.79 -5.01 8.14
C ALA A 99 -48.02 -3.72 7.88
N ASP A 100 -48.73 -2.59 7.73
CA ASP A 100 -48.13 -1.25 7.56
C ASP A 100 -47.51 -0.69 8.86
N VAL A 101 -47.82 -1.32 10.00
CA VAL A 101 -47.31 -0.93 11.33
C VAL A 101 -46.10 -1.82 11.67
N SER A 102 -44.93 -1.37 11.24
CA SER A 102 -43.62 -1.94 11.62
C SER A 102 -43.18 -1.41 12.99
N VAL A 103 -43.07 -2.31 13.97
CA VAL A 103 -42.66 -1.98 15.33
C VAL A 103 -41.42 -2.76 15.65
N PRO A 104 -40.31 -2.11 16.01
CA PRO A 104 -39.21 -2.84 16.59
C PRO A 104 -39.64 -3.39 17.95
N SER A 105 -39.15 -4.58 18.27
CA SER A 105 -39.34 -5.21 19.57
C SER A 105 -38.43 -4.60 20.64
N LYS A 106 -37.27 -4.07 20.23
CA LYS A 106 -36.31 -3.36 21.09
C LYS A 106 -35.32 -2.57 20.23
N ILE A 107 -34.62 -1.66 20.87
CA ILE A 107 -33.36 -1.10 20.39
C ILE A 107 -32.21 -1.90 21.00
N SER A 108 -31.21 -2.21 20.19
CA SER A 108 -30.00 -2.93 20.61
C SER A 108 -28.73 -2.27 20.07
N ASP A 109 -27.61 -2.59 20.69
CA ASP A 109 -26.29 -2.35 20.12
C ASP A 109 -25.96 -3.59 19.27
N SER A 110 -26.18 -3.55 17.95
CA SER A 110 -25.99 -4.71 17.06
C SER A 110 -24.52 -4.98 16.77
N PHE A 111 -23.70 -3.94 16.87
CA PHE A 111 -22.25 -3.99 16.75
C PHE A 111 -21.62 -3.05 17.77
N SER A 112 -20.46 -3.45 18.29
CA SER A 112 -19.65 -2.63 19.18
C SER A 112 -18.18 -2.80 18.81
N PHE A 113 -17.48 -1.69 18.69
CA PHE A 113 -16.06 -1.64 18.39
C PHE A 113 -15.38 -0.76 19.41
N ASN A 114 -14.22 -1.20 19.90
CA ASN A 114 -13.38 -0.41 20.77
C ASN A 114 -11.96 -0.49 20.23
N ALA A 115 -11.29 0.65 20.13
CA ALA A 115 -9.90 0.75 19.74
C ALA A 115 -9.20 1.79 20.61
N GLU A 116 -7.93 1.54 20.87
CA GLU A 116 -7.01 2.51 21.42
C GLU A 116 -6.19 3.07 20.26
N PHE A 117 -6.07 4.39 20.17
CA PHE A 117 -5.32 5.02 19.10
C PHE A 117 -3.87 5.18 19.50
N VAL A 118 -3.02 4.45 18.79
CA VAL A 118 -1.59 4.72 18.79
C VAL A 118 -1.35 5.89 17.82
N PRO A 119 -0.52 6.88 18.21
CA PRO A 119 -0.14 7.97 17.30
C PRO A 119 0.40 7.44 15.98
N ASP A 120 -0.11 7.96 14.87
CA ASP A 120 0.31 7.62 13.51
C ASP A 120 0.76 8.88 12.77
N VAL A 121 2.04 8.89 12.39
CA VAL A 121 2.68 10.00 11.67
C VAL A 121 2.00 10.26 10.32
N ASP A 122 1.50 9.23 9.66
CA ASP A 122 0.87 9.36 8.35
C ASP A 122 -0.51 10.03 8.45
N VAL A 123 -1.15 9.92 9.62
CA VAL A 123 -2.44 10.57 9.93
C VAL A 123 -2.25 12.03 10.36
N ALA A 124 -1.15 12.34 11.05
CA ALA A 124 -0.86 13.70 11.50
C ALA A 124 -0.78 14.68 10.33
N ASN A 125 -1.52 15.79 10.44
CA ASN A 125 -1.51 16.86 9.45
C ASN A 125 -1.39 18.25 10.13
N PRO A 126 -0.22 18.90 10.05
CA PRO A 126 0.00 20.22 10.63
C PRO A 126 -0.92 21.31 10.06
N GLU A 127 -1.41 21.18 8.82
CA GLU A 127 -2.32 22.15 8.21
C GLU A 127 -3.65 22.23 8.97
N TYR A 128 -4.14 21.09 9.46
CA TYR A 128 -5.36 21.03 10.26
C TYR A 128 -5.20 21.69 11.63
N VAL A 129 -4.02 21.52 12.25
CA VAL A 129 -3.69 22.19 13.52
C VAL A 129 -3.63 23.70 13.31
N ASN A 130 -2.98 24.17 12.23
CA ASN A 130 -2.90 25.59 11.90
C ASN A 130 -4.26 26.23 11.63
N ALA A 131 -5.13 25.51 10.94
CA ALA A 131 -6.48 25.98 10.66
C ALA A 131 -7.32 26.19 11.93
N LEU A 132 -7.04 25.45 13.01
CA LEU A 132 -7.67 25.60 14.32
C LEU A 132 -6.95 26.62 15.22
N SER A 133 -5.62 26.65 15.19
CA SER A 133 -4.81 27.50 16.08
C SER A 133 -4.66 28.95 15.58
N GLY A 134 -4.78 29.16 14.26
CA GLY A 134 -4.52 30.44 13.60
C GLY A 134 -3.03 30.77 13.45
N GLU A 135 -2.12 29.83 13.72
CA GLU A 135 -0.67 29.99 13.55
C GLU A 135 -0.22 29.69 12.11
N GLN A 136 0.87 30.33 11.65
CA GLN A 136 1.47 30.02 10.36
C GLN A 136 2.36 28.77 10.45
N ALA A 137 2.21 27.88 9.46
CA ALA A 137 2.94 26.63 9.39
C ALA A 137 4.46 26.82 9.37
N LEU A 138 5.15 26.09 10.25
CA LEU A 138 6.53 25.67 9.98
C LEU A 138 6.44 24.56 8.93
N SER A 139 7.00 24.77 7.74
CA SER A 139 7.02 23.74 6.70
C SER A 139 8.06 22.68 7.05
N ASN A 140 7.66 21.52 7.58
CA ASN A 140 8.48 20.31 7.37
C ASN A 140 7.79 18.99 7.73
N VAL A 141 8.35 17.90 7.19
CA VAL A 141 8.09 16.50 7.57
C VAL A 141 8.22 16.31 9.10
N ASP A 142 9.10 17.09 9.73
CA ASP A 142 9.36 17.08 11.18
C ASP A 142 8.12 17.39 12.03
N ALA A 143 7.18 18.20 11.51
CA ALA A 143 5.98 18.57 12.26
C ALA A 143 5.04 17.37 12.49
N LYS A 144 4.96 16.43 11.54
CA LYS A 144 4.13 15.23 11.71
C LYS A 144 4.67 14.32 12.81
N ASN A 145 5.98 14.12 12.82
CA ASN A 145 6.67 13.35 13.86
C ASN A 145 6.50 14.02 15.23
N ALA A 146 6.67 15.34 15.30
CA ALA A 146 6.53 16.09 16.55
C ALA A 146 5.08 16.02 17.09
N ILE A 147 4.07 16.09 16.23
CA ILE A 147 2.66 15.90 16.63
C ILE A 147 2.46 14.50 17.21
N ALA A 148 2.90 13.46 16.50
CA ALA A 148 2.72 12.07 16.94
C ALA A 148 3.44 11.80 18.27
N LEU A 149 4.68 12.29 18.41
CA LEU A 149 5.47 12.18 19.64
C LEU A 149 4.79 12.91 20.80
N TRP A 150 4.35 14.16 20.59
CA TRP A 150 3.67 14.92 21.63
C TRP A 150 2.41 14.20 22.12
N GLN A 151 1.58 13.68 21.21
CA GLN A 151 0.38 12.93 21.58
C GLN A 151 0.77 11.73 22.46
N GLN A 152 1.78 10.96 22.05
CA GLN A 152 2.23 9.78 22.79
C GLN A 152 2.61 10.09 24.24
N GLU A 153 3.19 11.26 24.49
CA GLU A 153 3.68 11.66 25.82
C GLU A 153 2.63 12.36 26.68
N HIS A 154 1.59 12.95 26.07
CA HIS A 154 0.68 13.85 26.77
C HIS A 154 -0.78 13.39 26.80
N VAL A 155 -1.26 12.67 25.78
CA VAL A 155 -2.70 12.35 25.63
C VAL A 155 -2.91 10.95 25.06
N GLU A 156 -3.57 10.09 25.84
CA GLU A 156 -4.08 8.81 25.35
C GLU A 156 -5.46 9.01 24.73
N LEU A 157 -5.64 8.50 23.52
CA LEU A 157 -6.90 8.55 22.77
C LEU A 157 -7.50 7.16 22.71
N SER A 158 -8.76 7.02 23.11
CA SER A 158 -9.53 5.80 22.94
C SER A 158 -10.83 6.09 22.21
N PHE A 159 -11.31 5.09 21.48
CA PHE A 159 -12.49 5.19 20.65
C PHE A 159 -13.38 3.99 20.86
N SER A 160 -14.66 4.28 21.01
CA SER A 160 -15.71 3.29 21.07
C SER A 160 -16.82 3.67 20.11
N ALA A 161 -17.29 2.70 19.34
CA ALA A 161 -18.40 2.87 18.42
C ALA A 161 -19.45 1.80 18.68
N LYS A 162 -20.71 2.18 18.62
CA LYS A 162 -21.86 1.30 18.81
C LYS A 162 -22.88 1.55 17.72
N VAL A 163 -23.19 0.53 16.92
CA VAL A 163 -24.27 0.62 15.93
C VAL A 163 -25.59 0.40 16.66
N LYS A 164 -26.42 1.44 16.70
CA LYS A 164 -27.79 1.38 17.20
C LYS A 164 -28.67 0.75 16.15
N SER A 165 -29.36 -0.33 16.51
CA SER A 165 -30.26 -1.05 15.63
C SER A 165 -31.64 -1.21 16.22
N ALA A 166 -32.64 -1.21 15.33
CA ALA A 166 -34.02 -1.56 15.61
C ALA A 166 -34.24 -3.05 15.31
N GLU A 167 -34.78 -3.79 16.29
CA GLU A 167 -34.92 -5.25 16.19
C GLU A 167 -36.33 -5.62 15.74
N PHE A 168 -36.48 -5.90 14.45
CA PHE A 168 -37.74 -6.34 13.85
C PHE A 168 -37.85 -7.87 13.81
N ALA A 169 -38.99 -8.38 13.32
CA ALA A 169 -39.19 -9.81 13.17
C ALA A 169 -38.31 -10.41 12.06
N GLU A 170 -38.01 -9.62 11.02
CA GLU A 170 -37.12 -10.00 9.91
C GLU A 170 -35.64 -9.99 10.31
N GLY A 171 -35.26 -9.18 11.30
CA GLY A 171 -33.89 -9.05 11.80
C GLY A 171 -33.59 -7.65 12.34
N PRO A 172 -32.35 -7.41 12.79
CA PRO A 172 -31.90 -6.09 13.19
C PRO A 172 -31.67 -5.20 11.97
N GLU A 173 -32.20 -3.98 12.03
CA GLU A 173 -31.93 -2.92 11.04
C GLU A 173 -31.07 -1.82 11.68
N PRO A 174 -29.91 -1.47 11.12
CA PRO A 174 -29.07 -0.38 11.62
C PRO A 174 -29.74 0.98 11.40
N LEU A 175 -29.74 1.82 12.43
CA LEU A 175 -30.28 3.18 12.39
C LEU A 175 -29.16 4.21 12.21
N PHE A 176 -28.21 4.21 13.15
CA PHE A 176 -27.05 5.10 13.18
C PHE A 176 -26.04 4.53 14.17
N SER A 177 -24.89 5.19 14.29
CA SER A 177 -23.86 4.80 15.23
C SER A 177 -23.57 5.88 16.25
N ILE A 178 -23.37 5.47 17.50
CA ILE A 178 -22.82 6.32 18.56
C ILE A 178 -21.33 6.10 18.63
N VAL A 179 -20.57 7.14 18.32
CA VAL A 179 -19.13 7.22 18.46
C VAL A 179 -18.81 8.00 19.72
N LYS A 180 -17.95 7.44 20.56
CA LYS A 180 -17.37 8.12 21.72
C LYS A 180 -15.85 8.08 21.60
N ILE A 181 -15.26 9.26 21.58
CA ILE A 181 -13.82 9.48 21.62
C ILE A 181 -13.49 9.98 23.03
N SER A 182 -12.65 9.23 23.74
CA SER A 182 -12.20 9.54 25.08
C SER A 182 -10.74 9.98 25.05
N LEU A 183 -10.49 11.16 25.59
CA LEU A 183 -9.19 11.80 25.67
C LEU A 183 -8.72 11.81 27.12
N SER A 184 -7.63 11.09 27.39
CA SER A 184 -7.07 10.93 28.72
C SER A 184 -5.70 11.60 28.79
N PRO A 185 -5.59 12.81 29.36
CA PRO A 185 -4.29 13.44 29.61
C PRO A 185 -3.43 12.55 30.51
N LEU A 186 -2.18 12.32 30.10
CA LEU A 186 -1.20 11.52 30.84
C LEU A 186 -0.53 12.32 31.96
N THR A 187 -0.59 13.65 31.89
CA THR A 187 -0.07 14.58 32.91
C THR A 187 -1.15 15.58 33.34
N GLN A 188 -0.97 16.22 34.49
CA GLN A 188 -1.94 17.20 35.02
C GLN A 188 -1.83 18.58 34.38
N ASP A 189 -0.73 18.86 33.68
CA ASP A 189 -0.37 20.19 33.16
C ASP A 189 -0.51 20.30 31.63
N VAL A 190 -1.32 19.44 30.99
CA VAL A 190 -1.57 19.53 29.55
C VAL A 190 -2.34 20.82 29.25
N SER A 191 -1.74 21.73 28.49
CA SER A 191 -2.34 22.97 27.96
C SER A 191 -3.54 22.67 27.07
N ASP A 192 -4.30 23.70 26.67
CA ASP A 192 -5.34 23.54 25.65
C ASP A 192 -4.75 22.92 24.38
N TYR A 193 -5.40 21.88 23.87
CA TYR A 193 -4.95 21.16 22.68
C TYR A 193 -6.10 20.92 21.71
N TYR A 194 -5.76 20.44 20.53
CA TYR A 194 -6.72 20.21 19.45
C TYR A 194 -6.87 18.71 19.21
N LEU A 195 -8.11 18.26 19.02
CA LEU A 195 -8.41 16.93 18.50
C LEU A 195 -8.85 17.07 17.05
N ILE A 196 -8.23 16.32 16.16
CA ILE A 196 -8.64 16.21 14.77
C ILE A 196 -9.13 14.79 14.54
N ILE A 197 -10.32 14.64 14.00
CA ILE A 197 -10.91 13.35 13.63
C ILE A 197 -11.23 13.36 12.14
N SER A 198 -10.96 12.24 11.49
CA SER A 198 -11.38 11.93 10.13
C SER A 198 -12.18 10.65 10.17
N MET A 199 -13.41 10.71 9.66
CA MET A 199 -14.30 9.56 9.66
C MET A 199 -15.29 9.62 8.50
N PRO A 200 -15.73 8.46 7.98
CA PRO A 200 -16.79 8.41 7.00
C PRO A 200 -18.14 8.78 7.63
N GLY A 201 -19.06 9.25 6.77
CA GLY A 201 -20.41 9.61 7.17
C GLY A 201 -20.59 11.07 7.57
N THR A 202 -21.81 11.39 7.97
CA THR A 202 -22.27 12.69 8.43
C THR A 202 -22.60 12.65 9.90
N ILE A 203 -22.37 13.76 10.60
CA ILE A 203 -22.81 13.90 11.99
C ILE A 203 -24.29 14.24 12.01
N LEU A 204 -25.06 13.41 12.69
CA LEU A 204 -26.49 13.58 12.91
C LEU A 204 -26.77 14.43 14.16
N ALA A 205 -26.02 14.17 15.24
CA ALA A 205 -26.12 14.95 16.49
C ALA A 205 -24.87 14.77 17.36
N SER A 206 -24.76 15.60 18.41
CA SER A 206 -23.74 15.49 19.45
C SER A 206 -24.36 15.25 20.83
N GLY A 207 -23.67 14.50 21.68
CA GLY A 207 -24.07 14.26 23.08
C GLY A 207 -23.78 15.43 24.02
N GLY A 208 -22.95 16.38 23.57
CA GLY A 208 -22.59 17.60 24.29
C GLY A 208 -22.51 18.81 23.37
N THR A 209 -22.16 19.96 23.93
CA THR A 209 -21.91 21.20 23.19
C THR A 209 -20.42 21.34 22.92
N TYR A 210 -19.99 20.92 21.73
CA TYR A 210 -18.59 20.96 21.33
C TYR A 210 -18.31 22.14 20.39
N THR A 211 -17.19 22.82 20.59
CA THR A 211 -16.66 23.78 19.62
C THR A 211 -15.91 23.00 18.55
N SER A 212 -16.57 22.77 17.41
CA SER A 212 -15.99 22.04 16.28
C SER A 212 -15.94 22.88 15.01
N GLN A 213 -14.93 22.63 14.17
CA GLN A 213 -14.76 23.23 12.85
C GLN A 213 -14.52 22.15 11.80
N GLU A 214 -15.19 22.22 10.66
CA GLU A 214 -14.88 21.38 9.50
C GLU A 214 -13.62 21.92 8.80
N LEU A 215 -12.60 21.08 8.69
CA LEU A 215 -11.28 21.43 8.14
C LEU A 215 -11.13 20.95 6.70
N ALA A 216 -11.77 19.84 6.38
CA ALA A 216 -11.91 19.26 5.04
C ALA A 216 -13.16 18.35 5.04
N PRO A 217 -13.68 17.93 3.87
CA PRO A 217 -14.80 17.01 3.82
C PRO A 217 -14.54 15.74 4.65
N GLY A 218 -15.35 15.51 5.68
CA GLY A 218 -15.19 14.36 6.59
C GLY A 218 -14.06 14.50 7.62
N VAL A 219 -13.51 15.70 7.80
CA VAL A 219 -12.47 16.01 8.80
C VAL A 219 -12.92 17.14 9.72
N LEU A 220 -12.99 16.85 11.02
CA LEU A 220 -13.44 17.77 12.04
C LEU A 220 -12.34 18.04 13.06
N GLY A 221 -12.19 19.30 13.41
CA GLY A 221 -11.30 19.76 14.46
C GLY A 221 -12.08 20.24 15.68
N PHE A 222 -11.57 19.93 16.87
CA PHE A 222 -12.14 20.33 18.16
C PHE A 222 -11.07 21.01 19.00
N THR A 223 -11.45 22.05 19.73
CA THR A 223 -10.60 22.66 20.76
C THR A 223 -10.93 22.05 22.11
N ILE A 224 -9.92 21.49 22.79
CA ILE A 224 -10.05 20.75 24.04
C ILE A 224 -9.44 21.57 25.18
N SER A 225 -10.28 22.06 26.08
CA SER A 225 -9.85 22.87 27.25
C SER A 225 -10.26 22.29 28.60
N ALA A 226 -11.30 21.46 28.66
CA ALA A 226 -11.79 20.86 29.90
C ALA A 226 -12.52 19.52 29.69
N GLU A 227 -13.22 19.39 28.56
CA GLU A 227 -14.02 18.21 28.24
C GLU A 227 -13.16 17.08 27.69
N ARG A 228 -13.34 15.87 28.22
CA ARG A 228 -12.47 14.72 27.97
C ARG A 228 -13.12 13.65 27.10
N ASP A 229 -14.41 13.77 26.83
CA ASP A 229 -15.16 12.79 26.05
C ASP A 229 -16.01 13.52 24.99
N ILE A 230 -15.80 13.18 23.73
CA ILE A 230 -16.62 13.65 22.61
C ILE A 230 -17.54 12.51 22.16
N VAL A 231 -18.85 12.74 22.23
CA VAL A 231 -19.89 11.77 21.85
C VAL A 231 -20.66 12.29 20.65
N LEU A 232 -20.64 11.54 19.55
CA LEU A 232 -21.25 11.90 18.27
C LEU A 232 -22.17 10.78 17.80
N ALA A 233 -23.29 11.16 17.20
CA ALA A 233 -24.14 10.26 16.43
C ALA A 233 -23.84 10.45 14.93
N VAL A 234 -23.57 9.35 14.23
CA VAL A 234 -23.17 9.37 12.82
C VAL A 234 -23.92 8.34 11.98
N ASP A 235 -24.10 8.62 10.69
CA ASP A 235 -24.84 7.77 9.74
C ASP A 235 -23.99 6.68 9.05
N THR A 236 -22.87 6.29 9.67
CA THR A 236 -21.99 5.22 9.17
C THR A 236 -22.00 4.01 10.09
N THR A 237 -21.75 2.82 9.53
CA THR A 237 -21.45 1.60 10.28
C THR A 237 -20.02 1.10 10.02
N GLU A 238 -19.27 1.81 9.17
CA GLU A 238 -17.88 1.49 8.84
C GLU A 238 -16.93 2.38 9.65
N PHE A 239 -16.12 1.74 10.50
CA PHE A 239 -15.18 2.43 11.39
C PHE A 239 -13.72 2.12 11.08
N SER A 240 -13.44 1.29 10.08
CA SER A 240 -12.07 0.93 9.67
C SER A 240 -11.27 2.12 9.13
N GLU A 241 -11.96 3.16 8.66
CA GLU A 241 -11.36 4.39 8.14
C GLU A 241 -11.29 5.51 9.19
N PHE A 242 -11.74 5.25 10.43
CA PHE A 242 -11.65 6.26 11.47
C PHE A 242 -10.17 6.51 11.79
N LYS A 243 -9.79 7.79 11.75
CA LYS A 243 -8.45 8.29 12.05
C LYS A 243 -8.57 9.48 12.98
N ALA A 244 -7.73 9.56 13.99
CA ALA A 244 -7.68 10.72 14.86
C ALA A 244 -6.26 10.99 15.35
N PHE A 245 -5.98 12.25 15.64
CA PHE A 245 -4.78 12.66 16.34
C PHE A 245 -5.06 13.88 17.22
N ALA A 246 -4.27 14.03 18.27
CA ALA A 246 -4.27 15.20 19.13
C ALA A 246 -2.95 15.96 19.00
N SER A 247 -3.01 17.28 19.09
CA SER A 247 -1.83 18.14 18.95
C SER A 247 -2.01 19.40 19.78
N PRO A 248 -0.96 19.96 20.39
CA PRO A 248 -1.00 21.33 20.88
C PRO A 248 -0.87 22.26 19.66
N LYS A 249 -0.67 23.55 19.92
CA LYS A 249 -0.24 24.48 18.88
C LYS A 249 1.11 24.06 18.31
N LEU A 250 1.36 24.34 17.03
CA LEU A 250 2.63 23.96 16.41
C LEU A 250 3.83 24.67 17.04
N SER A 251 3.63 25.87 17.59
CA SER A 251 4.66 26.60 18.32
C SER A 251 5.09 25.96 19.65
N GLU A 252 4.27 25.06 20.22
CA GLU A 252 4.56 24.33 21.46
C GLU A 252 5.29 22.99 21.22
N LEU A 253 5.38 22.56 19.95
CA LEU A 253 6.04 21.33 19.58
C LEU A 253 7.56 21.50 19.64
N GLN A 254 8.23 20.52 20.23
CA GLN A 254 9.68 20.39 20.14
C GLN A 254 10.01 19.67 18.84
N PHE A 255 10.63 20.37 17.92
CA PHE A 255 11.21 19.76 16.73
C PHE A 255 12.57 19.20 17.12
N ILE A 256 12.74 17.90 16.94
CA ILE A 256 14.08 17.34 16.85
C ILE A 256 14.58 17.79 15.47
N GLU A 257 15.35 18.87 15.41
CA GLU A 257 16.12 19.18 14.21
C GLU A 257 16.93 17.94 13.87
N ASP A 258 16.70 17.40 12.68
CA ASP A 258 17.48 16.27 12.18
C ASP A 258 18.93 16.75 12.09
N ILE A 259 19.75 16.32 13.04
CA ILE A 259 21.19 16.63 13.14
C ILE A 259 21.99 15.97 12.02
N CYS A 260 21.35 15.52 10.94
CA CYS A 260 21.96 14.77 9.84
C CYS A 260 21.38 15.22 8.50
N GLY A 261 22.22 15.18 7.46
CA GLY A 261 21.82 15.33 6.06
C GLY A 261 22.35 16.57 5.35
N ASP A 262 23.28 17.32 5.94
CA ASP A 262 23.90 18.49 5.33
C ASP A 262 25.29 18.21 4.71
N ASP A 263 25.71 16.94 4.70
CA ASP A 263 27.00 16.44 4.20
C ASP A 263 28.24 16.96 4.98
N ILE A 264 28.02 17.65 6.09
CA ILE A 264 29.03 18.17 7.02
C ILE A 264 28.97 17.33 8.29
N CYS A 265 30.13 17.00 8.87
CA CYS A 265 30.18 16.32 10.16
C CYS A 265 30.52 17.37 11.23
N ASP A 266 29.50 17.88 11.92
CA ASP A 266 29.65 18.87 12.98
C ASP A 266 29.56 18.26 14.38
N ALA A 267 30.73 17.97 14.94
CA ALA A 267 30.84 17.49 16.31
C ALA A 267 30.30 18.48 17.36
N ALA A 268 30.16 19.78 17.05
CA ALA A 268 29.57 20.76 17.96
C ALA A 268 28.05 20.61 18.07
N SER A 269 27.40 20.08 17.02
CA SER A 269 25.97 19.77 16.97
C SER A 269 25.64 18.36 17.48
N GLY A 270 26.65 17.61 17.93
CA GLY A 270 26.48 16.24 18.44
C GLY A 270 26.55 15.14 17.36
N GLU A 271 27.02 15.50 16.17
CA GLU A 271 27.19 14.55 15.07
C GLU A 271 28.48 13.75 15.27
N ASP A 272 28.34 12.43 15.30
CA ASP A 272 29.45 11.51 15.24
C ASP A 272 29.13 10.33 14.32
N SER A 273 30.11 9.46 14.08
CA SER A 273 29.93 8.30 13.19
C SER A 273 28.87 7.29 13.67
N SER A 274 28.41 7.38 14.93
CA SER A 274 27.39 6.53 15.53
C SER A 274 26.00 7.15 15.54
N SER A 275 25.88 8.47 15.75
CA SER A 275 24.62 9.23 15.66
C SER A 275 24.27 9.60 14.23
N CYS A 276 25.29 9.89 13.40
CA CYS A 276 25.12 10.47 12.07
C CYS A 276 26.03 9.83 11.00
N SER A 277 25.79 8.56 10.69
CA SER A 277 26.63 7.81 9.74
C SER A 277 26.60 8.34 8.29
N LEU A 278 25.58 9.13 7.94
CA LEU A 278 25.40 9.70 6.62
C LEU A 278 26.46 10.79 6.34
N ASP A 279 26.61 11.76 7.24
CA ASP A 279 27.54 12.88 7.05
C ASP A 279 28.92 12.61 7.66
N CYS A 280 28.97 11.97 8.83
CA CYS A 280 30.20 11.59 9.54
C CYS A 280 30.79 10.24 9.10
N GLY A 281 30.19 9.59 8.10
CA GLY A 281 30.70 8.35 7.53
C GLY A 281 32.09 8.52 6.90
N ARG A 282 32.92 7.47 6.95
CA ARG A 282 34.25 7.47 6.29
C ARG A 282 34.08 7.58 4.77
N LYS A 283 34.03 8.82 4.25
CA LYS A 283 34.15 9.10 2.82
C LYS A 283 35.55 8.65 2.37
N ILE A 284 35.62 7.66 1.48
CA ILE A 284 36.91 7.22 0.92
C ILE A 284 37.48 8.41 0.14
N PRO A 285 38.67 8.93 0.50
CA PRO A 285 39.20 10.12 -0.15
C PRO A 285 39.37 9.82 -1.65
N GLY A 286 38.85 10.69 -2.52
CA GLY A 286 38.93 10.50 -3.98
C GLY A 286 40.36 10.25 -4.49
N ALA A 287 41.37 10.74 -3.75
CA ALA A 287 42.77 10.46 -3.98
C ALA A 287 43.15 8.96 -3.88
N ALA A 288 42.54 8.20 -2.96
CA ALA A 288 42.80 6.76 -2.81
C ALA A 288 42.27 5.97 -4.02
N ILE A 289 41.10 6.35 -4.53
CA ILE A 289 40.54 5.75 -5.75
C ILE A 289 41.45 6.06 -6.95
N PHE A 290 41.90 7.31 -7.09
CA PHE A 290 42.81 7.74 -8.16
C PHE A 290 44.16 6.99 -8.13
N ILE A 291 44.79 6.87 -6.95
CA ILE A 291 46.06 6.15 -6.78
C ILE A 291 45.91 4.66 -7.16
N THR A 292 44.80 4.04 -6.78
CA THR A 292 44.53 2.63 -7.09
C THR A 292 44.40 2.40 -8.61
N ILE A 293 43.72 3.30 -9.31
CA ILE A 293 43.60 3.25 -10.78
C ILE A 293 44.97 3.45 -11.44
N LEU A 294 45.77 4.41 -10.96
CA LEU A 294 47.10 4.69 -11.50
C LEU A 294 48.05 3.49 -11.35
N LEU A 295 48.06 2.84 -10.19
CA LEU A 295 48.87 1.64 -9.94
C LEU A 295 48.45 0.47 -10.82
N SER A 296 47.15 0.29 -11.03
CA SER A 296 46.60 -0.76 -11.90
C SER A 296 47.03 -0.57 -13.35
N LEU A 297 47.01 0.68 -13.85
CA LEU A 297 47.50 1.04 -15.18
C LEU A 297 49.00 0.78 -15.35
N LEU A 298 49.80 1.17 -14.36
CA LEU A 298 51.25 0.91 -14.38
C LEU A 298 51.57 -0.59 -14.41
N ALA A 299 50.85 -1.40 -13.62
CA ALA A 299 51.01 -2.86 -13.62
C ALA A 299 50.67 -3.45 -15.00
N ALA A 300 49.57 -3.00 -15.63
CA ALA A 300 49.19 -3.46 -16.97
C ALA A 300 50.27 -3.14 -18.03
N ILE A 301 50.89 -1.96 -17.95
CA ILE A 301 51.99 -1.57 -18.85
C ILE A 301 53.19 -2.50 -18.68
N VAL A 302 53.60 -2.78 -17.45
CA VAL A 302 54.73 -3.68 -17.17
C VAL A 302 54.47 -5.08 -17.71
N ILE A 303 53.27 -5.62 -17.44
CA ILE A 303 52.86 -6.95 -17.95
C ILE A 303 52.90 -6.99 -19.48
N PHE A 304 52.44 -5.93 -20.15
CA PHE A 304 52.46 -5.84 -21.62
C PHE A 304 53.89 -5.89 -22.18
N PHE A 305 54.85 -5.18 -21.57
CA PHE A 305 56.24 -5.21 -22.00
C PHE A 305 56.90 -6.57 -21.78
N ILE A 306 56.62 -7.22 -20.65
CA ILE A 306 57.10 -8.59 -20.38
C ILE A 306 56.55 -9.54 -21.45
N TRP A 307 55.24 -9.54 -21.68
CA TRP A 307 54.62 -10.41 -22.68
C TRP A 307 55.22 -10.20 -24.09
N ARG A 308 55.42 -8.94 -24.50
CA ARG A 308 56.04 -8.59 -25.78
C ARG A 308 57.48 -9.10 -25.90
N HIS A 309 58.26 -9.07 -24.82
CA HIS A 309 59.63 -9.59 -24.82
C HIS A 309 59.65 -11.12 -24.91
N TYR A 310 58.81 -11.80 -24.13
CA TYR A 310 58.68 -13.26 -24.16
C TYR A 310 58.28 -13.79 -25.55
N ALA A 311 57.40 -13.08 -26.26
CA ALA A 311 56.97 -13.45 -27.61
C ALA A 311 58.09 -13.33 -28.67
N ARG A 312 59.02 -12.38 -28.52
CA ARG A 312 60.06 -12.10 -29.52
C ARG A 312 61.17 -13.15 -29.57
N ASP A 313 61.55 -13.72 -28.43
CA ASP A 313 62.67 -14.66 -28.34
C ASP A 313 62.22 -16.13 -28.28
N TYR A 314 60.94 -16.42 -28.54
CA TYR A 314 60.42 -17.79 -28.63
C TYR A 314 61.13 -18.60 -29.73
N LYS A 315 61.26 -18.03 -30.95
CA LYS A 315 61.90 -18.69 -32.10
C LYS A 315 63.39 -19.02 -31.87
N LYS A 316 64.12 -18.15 -31.17
CA LYS A 316 65.55 -18.34 -30.87
C LYS A 316 65.80 -19.38 -29.77
N ARG A 317 64.85 -19.53 -28.83
CA ARG A 317 64.93 -20.54 -27.78
C ARG A 317 64.54 -21.92 -28.30
N LEU A 318 63.60 -21.97 -29.25
CA LEU A 318 63.11 -23.22 -29.82
C LEU A 318 64.13 -23.89 -30.76
N PHE A 319 64.92 -23.11 -31.52
CA PHE A 319 65.98 -23.63 -32.38
C PHE A 319 67.35 -23.11 -31.95
N LYS A 320 68.22 -24.01 -31.50
CA LYS A 320 69.58 -23.68 -31.04
C LYS A 320 70.44 -23.05 -32.14
N SER A 321 70.18 -23.39 -33.41
CA SER A 321 70.80 -22.76 -34.57
C SER A 321 69.79 -22.45 -35.66
N LYS A 322 70.06 -21.42 -36.46
CA LYS A 322 69.27 -21.09 -37.66
C LYS A 322 69.24 -22.27 -38.65
N ARG A 323 70.32 -23.06 -38.71
CA ARG A 323 70.43 -24.24 -39.56
C ARG A 323 69.44 -25.33 -39.15
N ASP A 324 69.21 -25.51 -37.85
CA ASP A 324 68.27 -26.50 -37.33
C ASP A 324 66.83 -26.15 -37.73
N HIS A 325 66.47 -24.88 -37.57
CA HIS A 325 65.20 -24.33 -38.04
C HIS A 325 65.01 -24.55 -39.53
N ASP A 326 65.98 -24.16 -40.36
CA ASP A 326 65.84 -24.25 -41.82
C ASP A 326 65.79 -25.72 -42.29
N SER A 327 66.48 -26.63 -41.58
CA SER A 327 66.47 -28.06 -41.88
C SER A 327 65.10 -28.69 -41.62
N ILE A 328 64.51 -28.43 -40.45
CA ILE A 328 63.17 -28.95 -40.12
C ILE A 328 62.11 -28.31 -41.03
N MET A 329 62.19 -27.00 -41.29
CA MET A 329 61.26 -26.30 -42.17
C MET A 329 61.30 -26.86 -43.59
N SER A 330 62.48 -27.06 -44.17
CA SER A 330 62.58 -27.61 -45.53
C SER A 330 62.03 -29.04 -45.64
N PHE A 331 62.15 -29.83 -44.56
CA PHE A 331 61.60 -31.18 -44.52
C PHE A 331 60.07 -31.16 -44.43
N VAL A 332 59.52 -30.31 -43.57
CA VAL A 332 58.07 -30.12 -43.42
C VAL A 332 57.47 -29.60 -44.72
N GLU A 333 58.05 -28.55 -45.32
CA GLU A 333 57.59 -27.98 -46.60
C GLU A 333 57.59 -29.02 -47.72
N LYS A 334 58.68 -29.79 -47.88
CA LYS A 334 58.73 -30.88 -48.87
C LYS A 334 57.69 -31.95 -48.58
N GLY A 335 57.48 -32.30 -47.32
CA GLY A 335 56.46 -33.27 -46.92
C GLY A 335 55.04 -32.80 -47.24
N LEU A 336 54.74 -31.53 -47.01
CA LEU A 336 53.45 -30.91 -47.33
C LEU A 336 53.23 -30.79 -48.84
N VAL A 337 54.26 -30.42 -49.62
CA VAL A 337 54.20 -30.40 -51.11
C VAL A 337 53.92 -31.79 -51.67
N LEU A 338 54.48 -32.84 -51.05
CA LEU A 338 54.22 -34.24 -51.38
C LEU A 338 52.88 -34.77 -50.83
N LYS A 339 52.04 -33.90 -50.25
CA LYS A 339 50.72 -34.21 -49.66
C LYS A 339 50.77 -35.34 -48.62
N LEU A 340 51.87 -35.45 -47.89
CA LEU A 340 51.94 -36.38 -46.77
C LEU A 340 51.04 -35.89 -45.63
N PRO A 341 50.27 -36.78 -44.97
CA PRO A 341 49.49 -36.39 -43.79
C PRO A 341 50.40 -35.79 -42.71
N PRO A 342 50.01 -34.70 -42.03
CA PRO A 342 50.85 -34.04 -41.01
C PRO A 342 51.37 -35.00 -39.94
N GLU A 343 50.56 -35.96 -39.52
CA GLU A 343 50.95 -36.98 -38.54
C GLU A 343 52.11 -37.88 -39.03
N SER A 344 52.18 -38.15 -40.33
CA SER A 344 53.30 -38.91 -40.90
C SER A 344 54.60 -38.10 -40.91
N ILE A 345 54.51 -36.78 -41.10
CA ILE A 345 55.65 -35.85 -41.04
C ILE A 345 56.14 -35.74 -39.59
N LYS A 346 55.22 -35.57 -38.63
CA LYS A 346 55.52 -35.58 -37.18
C LYS A 346 56.23 -36.86 -36.77
N GLN A 347 55.73 -38.02 -37.19
CA GLN A 347 56.32 -39.31 -36.84
C GLN A 347 57.75 -39.46 -37.39
N LYS A 348 58.01 -39.01 -38.62
CA LYS A 348 59.36 -39.03 -39.22
C LYS A 348 60.32 -38.08 -38.50
N LEU A 349 59.87 -36.88 -38.12
CA LEU A 349 60.68 -35.91 -37.39
C LEU A 349 60.96 -36.36 -35.95
N ARG A 350 59.98 -36.93 -35.25
CA ARG A 350 60.19 -37.55 -33.93
C ARG A 350 61.22 -38.67 -33.99
N LYS A 351 61.14 -39.55 -35.01
CA LYS A 351 62.14 -40.61 -35.25
C LYS A 351 63.54 -40.06 -35.55
N ALA A 352 63.63 -38.87 -36.13
CA ALA A 352 64.89 -38.16 -36.39
C ALA A 352 65.42 -37.39 -35.16
N GLY A 353 64.72 -37.46 -34.01
CA GLY A 353 65.16 -36.88 -32.75
C GLY A 353 64.73 -35.43 -32.50
N TRP A 354 63.83 -34.87 -33.31
CA TRP A 354 63.31 -33.51 -33.10
C TRP A 354 62.32 -33.48 -31.92
N ALA A 355 62.39 -32.41 -31.12
CA ALA A 355 61.49 -32.20 -30.00
C ALA A 355 60.08 -31.85 -30.49
N GLU A 356 59.05 -32.27 -29.74
CA GLU A 356 57.65 -32.08 -30.14
C GLU A 356 57.27 -30.61 -30.35
N GLU A 357 57.77 -29.70 -29.51
CA GLU A 357 57.54 -28.26 -29.64
C GLU A 357 58.12 -27.69 -30.95
N GLN A 358 59.29 -28.16 -31.37
CA GLN A 358 59.94 -27.75 -32.63
C GLN A 358 59.15 -28.23 -33.84
N ILE A 359 58.62 -29.46 -33.76
CA ILE A 359 57.81 -30.08 -34.82
C ILE A 359 56.49 -29.33 -34.98
N ASN A 360 55.78 -29.07 -33.88
CA ASN A 360 54.50 -28.37 -33.92
C ASN A 360 54.67 -26.94 -34.44
N TYR A 361 55.70 -26.22 -33.96
CA TYR A 361 56.02 -24.89 -34.46
C TYR A 361 56.32 -24.89 -35.97
N ALA A 362 57.15 -25.83 -36.45
CA ALA A 362 57.51 -25.90 -37.87
C ALA A 362 56.31 -26.23 -38.77
N ILE A 363 55.40 -27.10 -38.31
CA ILE A 363 54.16 -27.42 -39.03
C ILE A 363 53.21 -26.22 -39.04
N ASP A 364 52.98 -25.57 -37.89
CA ASP A 364 52.11 -24.40 -37.80
C ASP A 364 52.65 -23.22 -38.63
N GLU A 365 53.96 -23.00 -38.61
CA GLU A 365 54.61 -21.97 -39.43
C GLU A 365 54.49 -22.32 -40.93
N ALA A 366 54.79 -23.56 -41.33
CA ALA A 366 54.70 -24.00 -42.74
C ALA A 366 53.28 -24.00 -43.30
N ILE A 367 52.24 -24.16 -42.46
CA ILE A 367 50.83 -24.05 -42.85
C ILE A 367 50.39 -22.58 -42.96
N ARG A 368 50.88 -21.70 -42.08
CA ARG A 368 50.55 -20.26 -42.11
C ARG A 368 51.15 -19.52 -43.32
N VAL A 369 52.35 -19.89 -43.78
CA VAL A 369 53.04 -19.19 -44.89
C VAL A 369 52.29 -19.27 -46.26
N PRO A 370 51.69 -20.40 -46.67
CA PRO A 370 50.85 -20.47 -47.86
C PRO A 370 49.59 -19.60 -47.80
N GLU A 371 48.93 -19.51 -46.64
CA GLU A 371 47.69 -18.73 -46.47
C GLU A 371 47.93 -17.22 -46.62
N GLU A 372 49.07 -16.72 -46.14
CA GLU A 372 49.47 -15.32 -46.31
C GLU A 372 49.78 -14.97 -47.78
N LYS A 373 50.34 -15.91 -48.56
CA LYS A 373 50.59 -15.74 -50.00
C LYS A 373 49.36 -15.93 -50.88
N ALA A 374 48.40 -16.75 -50.46
CA ALA A 374 47.11 -16.92 -51.13
C ALA A 374 46.20 -15.69 -50.93
N GLY A 375 46.11 -15.17 -49.70
CA GLY A 375 45.40 -13.91 -49.41
C GLY A 375 46.04 -12.66 -50.04
N ALA A 376 47.37 -12.67 -50.24
CA ALA A 376 48.07 -11.61 -50.96
C ALA A 376 47.81 -11.59 -52.48
N ARG A 377 47.42 -12.73 -53.10
CA ARG A 377 47.05 -12.78 -54.53
C ARG A 377 45.61 -12.35 -54.80
N GLU A 378 44.69 -12.56 -53.85
CA GLU A 378 43.29 -12.08 -53.95
C GLU A 378 43.17 -10.56 -53.74
N SER A 379 44.07 -9.95 -52.97
CA SER A 379 44.07 -8.50 -52.69
C SER A 379 44.77 -7.61 -53.74
N LEU A 380 45.36 -8.20 -54.79
CA LEU A 380 46.04 -7.47 -55.88
C LEU A 380 45.24 -7.40 -57.19
N GLY A 381 44.05 -8.01 -57.27
CA GLY A 381 43.15 -7.96 -58.42
C GLY A 381 41.96 -7.04 -58.21
N GLY A 382 42.16 -5.73 -58.05
CA GLY A 382 41.04 -4.79 -57.98
C GLY A 382 41.37 -3.39 -57.50
N LYS A 383 42.16 -2.62 -58.26
CA LYS A 383 42.21 -1.15 -58.16
C LYS A 383 42.44 -0.52 -59.54
N GLU A 384 41.35 -0.15 -60.21
CA GLU A 384 41.23 1.12 -60.94
C GLU A 384 40.22 1.96 -60.15
N LEU A 385 40.63 3.02 -59.47
CA LEU A 385 40.92 4.38 -59.94
C LEU A 385 39.66 5.22 -60.19
N SER A 386 39.78 6.45 -59.67
CA SER A 386 38.91 7.62 -59.83
C SER A 386 37.72 7.67 -58.87
N GLY A 387 37.53 8.71 -58.07
CA GLY A 387 38.09 10.06 -58.12
C GLY A 387 37.00 11.02 -57.64
N GLU A 388 37.44 12.11 -57.02
CA GLU A 388 36.67 13.34 -56.75
C GLU A 388 35.58 13.36 -55.66
N LYS A 389 36.00 13.95 -54.52
CA LYS A 389 35.23 14.93 -53.71
C LYS A 389 34.69 16.05 -54.63
N PRO A 390 33.59 16.80 -54.31
CA PRO A 390 33.47 17.46 -52.99
C PRO A 390 32.05 17.84 -52.45
N LYS A 391 32.06 18.16 -51.14
CA LYS A 391 31.32 19.22 -50.40
C LYS A 391 29.77 19.34 -50.46
N LYS A 392 29.26 19.51 -49.23
CA LYS A 392 28.15 20.38 -48.72
C LYS A 392 26.69 19.91 -48.84
N GLY A 393 25.98 20.16 -47.73
CA GLY A 393 24.56 20.53 -47.67
C GLY A 393 23.63 19.37 -47.35
N LEU A 394 23.06 19.29 -46.14
CA LEU A 394 21.81 19.93 -45.68
C LEU A 394 20.54 19.17 -46.13
N PHE A 395 19.77 18.69 -45.13
CA PHE A 395 18.31 18.44 -45.10
C PHE A 395 17.72 17.49 -46.16
N SER A 396 16.64 16.73 -45.94
CA SER A 396 15.82 16.34 -44.81
C SER A 396 14.70 15.45 -45.38
N PHE A 397 13.91 14.87 -44.47
CA PHE A 397 12.52 14.50 -44.64
C PHE A 397 12.15 13.20 -45.37
N GLY A 398 11.61 12.30 -44.53
CA GLY A 398 10.30 11.70 -44.75
C GLY A 398 10.35 10.30 -45.36
N SER A 399 9.45 9.39 -45.04
CA SER A 399 8.20 9.48 -44.29
C SER A 399 7.60 8.07 -44.28
N LYS A 400 6.84 7.75 -43.22
CA LYS A 400 5.67 6.86 -43.24
C LYS A 400 5.94 5.35 -43.37
N LYS A 401 5.16 4.46 -42.75
CA LYS A 401 3.74 4.54 -42.35
C LYS A 401 3.42 3.37 -41.38
N LYS A 402 2.64 3.65 -40.32
CA LYS A 402 1.31 3.08 -39.96
C LYS A 402 1.26 1.59 -39.59
N GLU A 403 0.47 1.15 -38.61
CA GLU A 403 -0.78 1.69 -38.04
C GLU A 403 -0.71 2.11 -36.57
#